data_AF-A0AAV2LZH8-F1
#
_entry.id   AF-A0AAV2LZH8-F1
#
_cell.length_a   1.000
_cell.length_b   1.000
_cell.length_c   1.000
_cell.angle_alpha   90.00
_cell.angle_beta   90.00
_cell.angle_gamma   90.00
#
_symmetry.space_group_name_H-M   'P 1'
#
loop_
_entity.id
_entity.type
_entity.pdbx_description
1 polymer ?
#
loop_
_entity_poly.entity_id
_entity_poly.type
_entity_poly.pdbx_seq_one_letter_code
_entity_poly.pdbx_strand_id
1 'polypeptide(L)'
;MLLPLILLLAMEFEVMLLSLTEVSSRCGEDVVLMCEANIDVNKYLSITWYKGNKEGIIRKNLPDKLSWYDFGRNVSLNNDNSLQLAKVTPDDSGRYECMVSARVGFQNLKLPVQLTVQDCEPDVTTEGPHGPEGPQAPHLPLVWSLVGYGAVAFTKITLSIMIIWIFHICSRRKRRLGR
;
A
#
# COMPACT_ATOMS: atom_id res chain seq x y z
N MET A 1 -15.98 -21.99 13.11
CA MET A 1 -15.53 -22.05 11.71
C MET A 1 -15.33 -20.67 11.06
N LEU A 2 -15.95 -19.59 11.57
CA LEU A 2 -15.80 -18.24 11.00
C LEU A 2 -14.51 -17.51 11.44
N LEU A 3 -14.03 -17.78 12.66
CA LEU A 3 -12.78 -17.23 13.18
C LEU A 3 -11.52 -17.46 12.32
N PRO A 4 -11.24 -18.68 11.81
CA PRO A 4 -10.10 -18.86 10.91
C PRO A 4 -10.28 -18.12 9.58
N LEU A 5 -11.52 -17.94 9.11
CA LEU A 5 -11.81 -17.17 7.89
C LEU A 5 -11.58 -15.67 8.10
N ILE A 6 -12.02 -15.13 9.25
CA ILE A 6 -11.79 -13.72 9.62
C ILE A 6 -10.29 -13.45 9.82
N LEU A 7 -9.55 -14.38 10.43
CA LEU A 7 -8.11 -14.27 10.57
C LEU A 7 -7.39 -14.36 9.22
N LEU A 8 -7.85 -15.21 8.29
CA LEU A 8 -7.35 -15.30 6.91
C LEU A 8 -7.61 -14.00 6.12
N LEU A 9 -8.79 -13.42 6.23
CA LEU A 9 -9.13 -12.15 5.59
C LEU A 9 -8.34 -10.97 6.19
N ALA A 10 -8.12 -10.98 7.52
CA ALA A 10 -7.33 -9.97 8.20
C ALA A 10 -5.84 -10.04 7.80
N MET A 11 -5.27 -11.24 7.70
CA MET A 11 -3.89 -11.40 7.23
C MET A 11 -3.73 -11.08 5.73
N GLU A 12 -4.71 -11.38 4.87
CA GLU A 12 -4.70 -10.92 3.47
C GLU A 12 -4.76 -9.38 3.37
N PHE A 13 -5.54 -8.72 4.23
CA PHE A 13 -5.63 -7.27 4.29
C PHE A 13 -4.33 -6.62 4.83
N GLU A 14 -3.72 -7.18 5.88
CA GLU A 14 -2.42 -6.71 6.38
C GLU A 14 -1.30 -6.91 5.34
N VAL A 15 -1.29 -8.04 4.62
CA VAL A 15 -0.32 -8.28 3.53
C VAL A 15 -0.51 -7.30 2.36
N MET A 16 -1.75 -6.91 2.04
CA MET A 16 -2.03 -5.91 1.00
C MET A 16 -1.40 -4.55 1.35
N LEU A 17 -1.49 -4.14 2.62
CA LEU A 17 -0.90 -2.88 3.10
C LEU A 17 0.64 -2.93 3.12
N LEU A 18 1.23 -4.09 3.39
CA LEU A 18 2.69 -4.29 3.41
C LEU A 18 3.37 -4.15 2.04
N SER A 19 2.61 -4.13 0.94
CA SER A 19 3.13 -4.01 -0.42
C SER A 19 2.97 -2.63 -1.05
N LEU A 20 2.46 -1.64 -0.30
CA LEU A 20 2.27 -0.27 -0.77
C LEU A 20 3.54 0.55 -0.54
N THR A 21 4.17 1.02 -1.61
CA THR A 21 5.30 1.95 -1.51
C THR A 21 4.77 3.37 -1.37
N GLU A 22 5.12 4.08 -0.29
CA GLU A 22 4.75 5.49 -0.11
C GLU A 22 5.87 6.42 -0.59
N VAL A 23 5.51 7.39 -1.43
CA VAL A 23 6.42 8.40 -1.96
C VAL A 23 5.83 9.78 -1.66
N SER A 24 6.65 10.68 -1.12
CA SER A 24 6.27 12.08 -0.90
C SER A 24 7.22 13.02 -1.64
N SER A 25 6.69 14.11 -2.17
CA SER A 25 7.47 15.14 -2.88
C SER A 25 6.79 16.50 -2.74
N ARG A 26 7.54 17.58 -2.99
CA ARG A 26 6.99 18.94 -2.99
C ARG A 26 6.44 19.28 -4.37
N CYS A 27 5.46 20.18 -4.41
CA CYS A 27 5.00 20.75 -5.66
C CYS A 27 6.17 21.37 -6.45
N GLY A 28 6.20 21.15 -7.76
CA GLY A 28 7.21 21.63 -8.71
C GLY A 28 8.44 20.75 -8.84
N GLU A 29 8.63 19.74 -7.99
CA GLU A 29 9.77 18.81 -8.08
C GLU A 29 9.54 17.71 -9.13
N ASP A 30 10.61 17.03 -9.50
CA ASP A 30 10.55 15.82 -10.31
C ASP A 30 10.53 14.59 -9.38
N VAL A 31 9.65 13.63 -9.64
CA VAL A 31 9.55 12.39 -8.86
C VAL A 31 9.70 11.16 -9.74
N VAL A 32 10.30 10.11 -9.17
CA VAL A 32 10.46 8.80 -9.80
C VAL A 32 9.73 7.76 -8.96
N LEU A 33 8.74 7.09 -9.55
CA LEU A 33 8.02 5.98 -8.94
C LEU A 33 8.68 4.67 -9.38
N MET A 34 9.29 3.96 -8.44
CA MET A 34 10.06 2.76 -8.75
C MET A 34 9.16 1.58 -9.10
N CYS A 35 9.55 0.80 -10.11
CA CYS A 35 8.95 -0.52 -10.36
C CYS A 35 9.89 -1.62 -9.86
N GLU A 36 9.72 -2.03 -8.60
CA GLU A 36 10.55 -3.05 -7.93
C GLU A 36 10.25 -4.49 -8.40
N ALA A 37 10.40 -4.75 -9.70
CA ALA A 37 10.23 -6.08 -10.30
C ALA A 37 11.51 -6.54 -11.00
N ASN A 38 11.92 -7.79 -10.74
CA ASN A 38 12.92 -8.45 -11.56
C ASN A 38 12.27 -8.93 -12.87
N ILE A 39 12.47 -8.15 -13.94
CA ILE A 39 11.82 -8.37 -15.23
C ILE A 39 12.66 -9.29 -16.10
N ASP A 40 12.14 -10.49 -16.33
CA ASP A 40 12.64 -11.46 -17.30
C ASP A 40 11.75 -11.45 -18.55
N VAL A 41 12.33 -11.12 -19.71
CA VAL A 41 11.61 -11.06 -21.01
C VAL A 41 11.01 -12.41 -21.45
N ASN A 42 11.51 -13.52 -20.90
CA ASN A 42 10.97 -14.87 -21.13
C ASN A 42 9.76 -15.18 -20.26
N LYS A 43 9.54 -14.42 -19.18
CA LYS A 43 8.43 -14.60 -18.24
C LYS A 43 7.34 -13.55 -18.42
N TYR A 44 7.69 -12.37 -18.88
CA TYR A 44 6.78 -11.23 -18.99
C TYR A 44 6.57 -10.77 -20.43
N LEU A 45 5.40 -10.17 -20.67
CA LEU A 45 4.96 -9.62 -21.95
C LEU A 45 5.08 -8.10 -21.99
N SER A 46 4.71 -7.44 -20.90
CA SER A 46 4.71 -5.98 -20.84
C SER A 46 4.73 -5.46 -19.42
N ILE A 47 5.15 -4.20 -19.29
CA ILE A 47 5.08 -3.40 -18.08
C ILE A 47 4.15 -2.23 -18.39
N THR A 48 3.17 -1.99 -17.53
CA THR A 48 2.22 -0.89 -17.69
C THR A 48 2.09 -0.13 -16.39
N TRP A 49 2.16 1.19 -16.47
CA TRP A 49 1.84 2.08 -15.36
C TRP A 49 0.40 2.57 -15.46
N TYR A 50 -0.28 2.57 -14.32
CA TYR A 50 -1.64 3.09 -14.15
C TYR A 50 -1.72 4.12 -13.03
N LYS A 51 -2.69 5.04 -13.10
CA LYS A 51 -3.15 5.88 -11.98
C LYS A 51 -4.59 5.53 -11.60
N GLY A 52 -4.91 5.57 -10.31
CA GLY A 52 -6.26 5.42 -9.77
C GLY A 52 -6.95 4.13 -10.23
N ASN A 53 -8.15 4.28 -10.82
CA ASN A 53 -8.97 3.16 -11.31
C ASN A 53 -8.51 2.61 -12.66
N LYS A 54 -7.22 2.29 -12.79
CA LYS A 54 -6.58 1.75 -14.01
C LYS A 54 -6.61 2.68 -15.22
N GLU A 55 -6.51 3.98 -14.99
CA GLU A 55 -6.20 4.93 -16.06
C GLU A 55 -4.77 4.66 -16.55
N GLY A 56 -4.62 4.23 -17.80
CA GLY A 56 -3.32 3.90 -18.37
C GLY A 56 -2.46 5.15 -18.52
N ILE A 57 -1.17 5.03 -18.21
CA ILE A 57 -0.19 6.12 -18.34
C ILE A 57 0.75 5.82 -19.50
N ILE A 58 1.49 4.72 -19.36
CA ILE A 58 2.51 4.28 -20.31
C ILE A 58 2.65 2.77 -20.26
N ARG A 59 2.85 2.14 -21.42
CA ARG A 59 3.05 0.70 -21.56
C ARG A 59 4.30 0.40 -22.37
N LYS A 60 5.16 -0.44 -21.82
CA LYS A 60 6.31 -1.03 -22.51
C LYS A 60 6.02 -2.50 -22.80
N ASN A 61 5.85 -2.85 -24.07
CA ASN A 61 5.84 -4.25 -24.50
C ASN A 61 7.28 -4.73 -24.63
N LEU A 62 7.60 -5.85 -24.00
CA LEU A 62 8.96 -6.37 -23.98
C LEU A 62 9.32 -6.98 -25.35
N PRO A 63 10.56 -6.80 -25.83
CA PRO A 63 11.69 -6.22 -25.09
C PRO A 63 11.68 -4.68 -24.96
N ASP A 64 11.21 -3.92 -25.95
CA ASP A 64 11.42 -2.45 -25.92
C ASP A 64 10.42 -1.56 -26.68
N LYS A 65 9.20 -2.06 -26.97
CA LYS A 65 8.20 -1.27 -27.69
C LYS A 65 7.33 -0.45 -26.74
N LEU A 66 7.51 0.86 -26.75
CA LEU A 66 6.75 1.81 -25.91
C LEU A 66 5.42 2.23 -26.57
N SER A 67 4.43 2.52 -25.75
CA SER A 67 3.12 3.02 -26.13
C SER A 67 2.58 3.92 -25.02
N TRP A 68 1.95 5.02 -25.39
CA TRP A 68 1.44 6.02 -24.46
C TRP A 68 -0.09 6.02 -24.46
N TYR A 69 -0.65 6.40 -23.33
CA TYR A 69 -2.08 6.66 -23.17
C TYR A 69 -2.30 8.16 -23.01
N ASP A 70 -3.56 8.60 -23.16
CA ASP A 70 -3.94 9.98 -22.89
C ASP A 70 -4.06 10.18 -21.37
N PHE A 71 -2.98 10.64 -20.75
CA PHE A 71 -2.85 10.84 -19.31
C PHE A 71 -2.81 12.34 -18.93
N GLY A 72 -3.11 13.24 -19.88
CA GLY A 72 -3.20 14.68 -19.62
C GLY A 72 -1.89 15.40 -19.29
N ARG A 73 -0.76 14.70 -19.13
CA ARG A 73 0.58 15.29 -18.94
C ARG A 73 1.68 14.45 -19.57
N ASN A 74 2.83 15.10 -19.77
CA ASN A 74 4.02 14.41 -20.25
C ASN A 74 4.67 13.57 -19.13
N VAL A 75 5.07 12.35 -19.47
CA VAL A 75 5.68 11.38 -18.57
C VAL A 75 6.74 10.58 -19.34
N SER A 76 7.74 10.07 -18.63
CA SER A 76 8.79 9.23 -19.20
C SER A 76 8.94 7.94 -18.40
N LEU A 77 9.48 6.92 -19.07
CA LEU A 77 9.89 5.68 -18.44
C LEU A 77 11.42 5.67 -18.36
N ASN A 78 11.97 5.43 -17.17
CA ASN A 78 13.41 5.23 -16.99
C ASN A 78 13.85 3.84 -17.47
N ASN A 79 15.17 3.63 -17.57
CA ASN A 79 15.75 2.36 -18.02
C ASN A 79 15.37 1.15 -17.13
N ASP A 80 15.16 1.39 -15.84
CA ASP A 80 14.70 0.43 -14.84
C ASP A 80 13.17 0.22 -14.87
N ASN A 81 12.47 0.85 -15.82
CA ASN A 81 11.02 0.84 -15.99
C ASN A 81 10.25 1.61 -14.92
N SER A 82 10.96 2.44 -14.14
CA SER A 82 10.36 3.39 -13.21
C SER A 82 9.67 4.53 -13.95
N LEU A 83 8.54 5.01 -13.43
CA LEU A 83 7.79 6.12 -14.01
C LEU A 83 8.36 7.45 -13.49
N GLN A 84 8.70 8.35 -14.41
CA GLN A 84 9.15 9.69 -14.07
C GLN A 84 8.06 10.71 -14.37
N LEU A 85 7.72 11.51 -13.36
CA LEU A 85 6.79 12.64 -13.44
C LEU A 85 7.59 13.90 -13.13
N ALA A 86 7.74 14.79 -14.12
CA ALA A 86 8.47 16.04 -13.94
C ALA A 86 7.55 17.17 -13.51
N LYS A 87 7.95 18.04 -12.57
CA LYS A 87 7.16 19.16 -12.03
C LYS A 87 5.79 18.71 -11.53
N VAL A 88 5.78 17.92 -10.47
CA VAL A 88 4.54 17.42 -9.88
C VAL A 88 3.70 18.52 -9.23
N THR A 89 2.41 18.29 -9.16
CA THR A 89 1.39 19.17 -8.57
C THR A 89 0.54 18.35 -7.60
N PRO A 90 -0.23 18.99 -6.70
CA PRO A 90 -1.13 18.26 -5.79
C PRO A 90 -2.08 17.30 -6.51
N ASP A 91 -2.53 17.64 -7.72
CA ASP A 91 -3.40 16.79 -8.57
C ASP A 91 -2.74 15.49 -9.04
N ASP A 92 -1.40 15.43 -9.04
CA ASP A 92 -0.66 14.20 -9.34
C ASP A 92 -0.70 13.20 -8.21
N SER A 93 -1.09 13.62 -7.00
CA SER A 93 -1.24 12.73 -5.85
C SER A 93 -2.25 11.61 -6.14
N GLY A 94 -2.02 10.47 -5.53
CA GLY A 94 -2.90 9.32 -5.65
C GLY A 94 -2.14 8.00 -5.76
N ARG A 95 -2.91 6.95 -5.99
CA ARG A 95 -2.40 5.60 -6.13
C ARG A 95 -2.00 5.32 -7.56
N TYR A 96 -0.74 4.97 -7.76
CA TYR A 96 -0.17 4.44 -8.98
C TYR A 96 0.02 2.93 -8.85
N GLU A 97 0.08 2.22 -9.97
CA GLU A 97 0.37 0.78 -10.00
C GLU A 97 1.28 0.45 -11.17
N CYS A 98 2.45 -0.15 -10.89
CA CYS A 98 3.25 -0.83 -11.90
C CYS A 98 2.70 -2.26 -12.05
N MET A 99 2.09 -2.55 -13.21
CA MET A 99 1.58 -3.87 -13.55
C MET A 99 2.52 -4.56 -14.53
N VAL A 100 3.15 -5.66 -14.09
CA VAL A 100 3.98 -6.51 -14.94
C VAL A 100 3.13 -7.69 -15.41
N SER A 101 2.78 -7.67 -16.70
CA SER A 101 1.94 -8.70 -17.31
C SER A 101 2.79 -9.89 -17.72
N ALA A 102 2.44 -11.06 -17.19
CA ALA A 102 3.14 -12.31 -17.38
C ALA A 102 2.66 -13.06 -18.62
N ARG A 103 3.55 -13.89 -19.16
CA ARG A 103 3.22 -14.89 -20.17
C ARG A 103 2.41 -16.02 -19.54
N VAL A 104 1.73 -16.79 -20.37
CA VAL A 104 0.99 -17.98 -19.93
C VAL A 104 1.92 -18.91 -19.14
N GLY A 105 1.47 -19.35 -17.97
CA GLY A 105 2.26 -20.18 -17.04
C GLY A 105 3.05 -19.41 -15.98
N PHE A 106 3.08 -18.08 -16.05
CA PHE A 106 3.71 -17.21 -15.04
C PHE A 106 2.66 -16.31 -14.35
N GLN A 107 3.06 -15.68 -13.24
CA GLN A 107 2.17 -14.82 -12.44
C GLN A 107 2.39 -13.35 -12.76
N ASN A 108 1.29 -12.59 -12.89
CA ASN A 108 1.34 -11.14 -13.01
C ASN A 108 1.84 -10.53 -11.70
N LEU A 109 2.61 -9.46 -11.80
CA LEU A 109 3.01 -8.64 -10.65
C LEU A 109 2.24 -7.33 -10.65
N LYS A 110 1.88 -6.87 -9.46
CA LYS A 110 1.26 -5.56 -9.22
C LYS A 110 2.00 -4.90 -8.07
N LEU A 111 2.60 -3.75 -8.34
CA LEU A 111 3.39 -3.00 -7.37
C LEU A 111 2.72 -1.64 -7.20
N PRO A 112 1.86 -1.50 -6.18
CA PRO A 112 1.18 -0.24 -5.92
C PRO A 112 2.12 0.78 -5.27
N VAL A 113 2.02 2.03 -5.71
CA VAL A 113 2.77 3.16 -5.17
C VAL A 113 1.79 4.27 -4.81
N GLN A 114 1.82 4.78 -3.58
CA GLN A 114 1.05 5.94 -3.17
C GLN A 114 1.94 7.17 -3.27
N LEU A 115 1.59 8.10 -4.17
CA LEU A 115 2.26 9.40 -4.28
C LEU A 115 1.46 10.45 -3.54
N THR A 116 2.14 11.21 -2.67
CA THR A 116 1.60 12.38 -1.99
C THR A 116 2.45 13.60 -2.35
N VAL A 117 1.85 14.55 -3.06
CA VAL A 117 2.49 15.82 -3.40
C VAL A 117 1.99 16.89 -2.45
N GLN A 118 2.91 17.56 -1.76
CA GLN A 118 2.58 18.66 -0.87
C GLN A 118 2.05 19.87 -1.65
N ASP A 119 1.21 20.67 -1.01
CA ASP A 119 0.67 21.90 -1.61
C ASP A 119 1.79 22.83 -2.10
N CYS A 120 1.52 23.54 -3.19
CA CYS A 120 2.43 24.56 -3.68
C CYS A 120 2.39 25.72 -2.70
N GLU A 121 3.46 25.91 -1.93
CA GLU A 121 3.56 27.07 -1.04
C GLU A 121 3.52 28.33 -1.92
N PRO A 122 2.59 29.28 -1.65
CA PRO A 122 2.67 30.57 -2.30
C PRO A 122 3.97 31.23 -1.84
N ASP A 123 4.76 31.76 -2.77
CA ASP A 123 5.97 32.53 -2.46
C ASP A 123 5.58 33.77 -1.67
N VAL A 124 5.52 33.66 -0.34
CA VAL A 124 5.33 34.78 0.57
C VAL A 124 6.72 35.20 1.03
N THR A 125 7.40 35.96 0.18
CA THR A 125 8.46 36.84 0.66
C THR A 125 7.80 37.92 1.52
N THR A 126 7.78 37.74 2.84
CA THR A 126 7.49 38.84 3.77
C THR A 126 8.38 38.71 5.01
N GLU A 127 9.32 39.64 5.11
CA GLU A 127 10.17 39.90 6.26
C GLU A 127 9.33 40.30 7.50
N GLY A 128 9.68 39.76 8.68
CA GLY A 128 9.47 40.44 9.97
C GLY A 128 8.70 39.68 11.08
N PRO A 129 8.97 39.95 12.38
CA PRO A 129 9.05 38.92 13.44
C PRO A 129 8.00 38.97 14.57
N HIS A 130 7.94 37.86 15.33
CA HIS A 130 7.41 37.66 16.70
C HIS A 130 5.88 37.52 16.96
N GLY A 131 5.46 36.25 17.20
CA GLY A 131 4.55 35.79 18.28
C GLY A 131 3.04 36.15 18.21
N PRO A 132 2.14 35.46 18.97
CA PRO A 132 2.41 34.56 20.10
C PRO A 132 1.83 33.12 19.97
N GLU A 133 2.33 32.29 20.87
CA GLU A 133 1.94 30.93 21.21
C GLU A 133 0.43 30.76 21.45
N GLY A 134 -0.19 29.84 20.70
CA GLY A 134 -1.59 29.42 20.87
C GLY A 134 -1.70 28.13 21.71
N PRO A 135 -2.87 27.83 22.31
CA PRO A 135 -3.00 26.90 23.43
C PRO A 135 -2.58 25.47 23.08
N GLN A 136 -1.76 24.88 23.94
CA GLN A 136 -1.44 23.46 23.89
C GLN A 136 -2.73 22.62 23.92
N ALA A 137 -2.97 21.89 22.83
CA ALA A 137 -4.07 20.95 22.73
C ALA A 137 -3.94 19.83 23.78
N PRO A 138 -5.05 19.28 24.31
CA PRO A 138 -4.99 18.22 25.30
C PRO A 138 -4.24 16.98 24.78
N HIS A 139 -3.30 16.50 25.57
CA HIS A 139 -2.55 15.26 25.39
C HIS A 139 -3.49 14.04 25.46
N LEU A 140 -4.13 13.69 24.34
CA LEU A 140 -5.05 12.55 24.28
C LEU A 140 -4.73 11.42 23.27
N PRO A 141 -3.47 10.99 23.04
CA PRO A 141 -3.20 9.76 22.26
C PRO A 141 -3.02 8.48 23.11
N LEU A 142 -2.84 8.58 24.43
CA LEU A 142 -2.44 7.41 25.24
C LEU A 142 -3.60 6.56 25.78
N VAL A 143 -4.72 7.20 26.16
CA VAL A 143 -5.86 6.50 26.80
C VAL A 143 -6.64 5.65 25.80
N TRP A 144 -6.85 6.15 24.59
CA TRP A 144 -7.51 5.41 23.50
C TRP A 144 -6.68 4.21 23.04
N SER A 145 -5.34 4.34 23.06
CA SER A 145 -4.42 3.25 22.76
C SER A 145 -4.55 2.13 23.80
N LEU A 146 -4.52 2.44 25.11
CA LEU A 146 -4.60 1.44 26.17
C LEU A 146 -5.94 0.67 26.19
N VAL A 147 -7.05 1.37 25.94
CA VAL A 147 -8.38 0.75 25.86
C VAL A 147 -8.49 -0.16 24.63
N GLY A 148 -7.96 0.28 23.48
CA GLY A 148 -7.93 -0.51 22.25
C GLY A 148 -7.07 -1.78 22.38
N TYR A 149 -5.84 -1.66 22.87
CA TYR A 149 -4.95 -2.80 23.09
C TYR A 149 -5.50 -3.78 24.13
N GLY A 150 -6.14 -3.27 25.19
CA GLY A 150 -6.83 -4.10 26.17
C GLY A 150 -7.92 -4.96 25.53
N ALA A 151 -8.82 -4.35 24.77
CA ALA A 151 -9.91 -5.07 24.10
C ALA A 151 -9.39 -6.16 23.14
N VAL A 152 -8.34 -5.88 22.37
CA VAL A 152 -7.73 -6.87 21.47
C VAL A 152 -7.08 -8.02 22.25
N ALA A 153 -6.35 -7.72 23.33
CA ALA A 153 -5.73 -8.72 24.18
C ALA A 153 -6.78 -9.63 24.85
N PHE A 154 -7.86 -9.06 25.39
CA PHE A 154 -8.95 -9.84 25.99
C PHE A 154 -9.66 -10.72 24.95
N THR A 155 -9.88 -10.21 23.74
CA THR A 155 -10.46 -11.00 22.65
C THR A 155 -9.57 -12.19 22.30
N LYS A 156 -8.24 -12.01 22.24
CA LYS A 156 -7.28 -13.09 21.93
C LYS A 156 -7.21 -14.14 23.05
N ILE A 157 -7.23 -13.71 24.31
CA ILE A 157 -7.20 -14.61 25.48
C ILE A 157 -8.48 -15.46 25.56
N THR A 158 -9.65 -14.84 25.40
CA THR A 158 -10.93 -15.56 25.46
C THR A 158 -11.04 -16.60 24.35
N LEU A 159 -10.62 -16.27 23.13
CA LEU A 159 -10.58 -17.20 22.00
C LEU A 159 -9.60 -18.37 22.22
N SER A 160 -8.41 -18.10 22.75
CA SER A 160 -7.42 -19.13 23.07
C SER A 160 -7.97 -20.14 24.11
N ILE A 161 -8.60 -19.64 25.17
CA ILE A 161 -9.22 -20.47 26.21
C ILE A 161 -10.34 -21.33 25.62
N MET A 162 -11.21 -20.75 24.79
CA MET A 162 -12.30 -21.50 24.14
C MET A 162 -11.78 -22.63 23.25
N ILE A 163 -10.70 -22.38 22.49
CA ILE A 163 -10.04 -23.39 21.66
C ILE A 163 -9.49 -24.53 22.52
N ILE A 164 -8.74 -24.22 23.57
CA ILE A 164 -8.19 -25.22 24.50
C ILE A 164 -9.33 -26.03 25.14
N TRP A 165 -10.42 -25.38 25.54
CA TRP A 165 -11.57 -26.03 26.15
C TRP A 165 -12.26 -27.01 25.19
N ILE A 166 -12.42 -26.63 23.92
CA ILE A 166 -12.96 -27.51 22.87
C ILE A 166 -12.03 -28.71 22.64
N PHE A 167 -10.71 -28.49 22.51
CA PHE A 167 -9.74 -29.59 22.39
C PHE A 167 -9.77 -30.51 23.62
N HIS A 168 -9.93 -29.96 24.81
CA HIS A 168 -10.01 -30.73 26.04
C HIS A 168 -11.32 -31.53 26.14
N ILE A 169 -12.44 -31.00 25.63
CA ILE A 169 -13.72 -31.71 25.55
C ILE A 169 -13.64 -32.82 24.49
N CYS A 170 -13.12 -32.52 23.30
CA CYS A 170 -12.95 -33.48 22.21
C CYS A 170 -12.01 -34.62 22.61
N SER A 171 -10.89 -34.31 23.27
CA SER A 171 -9.96 -35.33 23.79
C SER A 171 -10.57 -36.14 24.95
N ARG A 172 -11.33 -35.51 25.86
CA ARG A 172 -12.10 -36.23 26.89
C ARG A 172 -13.16 -37.15 26.29
N ARG A 173 -13.86 -36.73 25.23
CA ARG A 173 -14.83 -37.55 24.50
C ARG A 173 -14.16 -38.71 23.77
N LYS A 174 -13.03 -38.49 23.09
CA LYS A 174 -12.23 -39.56 22.44
C LYS A 174 -11.74 -40.61 23.44
N ARG A 175 -11.27 -40.20 24.62
CA ARG A 175 -10.83 -41.14 25.68
C ARG A 175 -11.98 -41.95 26.29
N ARG A 176 -13.23 -41.46 26.23
CA ARG A 176 -14.42 -42.19 26.71
C ARG A 176 -14.99 -43.18 25.68
N LEU A 177 -14.74 -42.99 24.39
CA LEU A 177 -15.15 -43.92 23.33
C LEU A 177 -14.13 -45.02 23.02
N GLY A 178 -12.89 -44.89 23.52
CA GLY A 178 -11.81 -45.87 23.34
C GLY A 178 -11.58 -46.78 24.54
N ARG A 179 -12.56 -46.92 25.44
CA ARG A 179 -12.58 -47.89 26.54
C ARG A 179 -13.86 -48.72 26.41
#